data_AF-A0A9E5PZI5-F1
#
_entry.id   AF-A0A9E5PZI5-F1
#
_cell.length_a   1.000
_cell.length_b   1.000
_cell.length_c   1.000
_cell.angle_alpha   90.00
_cell.angle_beta   90.00
_cell.angle_gamma   90.00
#
_symmetry.space_group_name_H-M   'P 1'
#
loop_
_entity.id
_entity.type
_entity.pdbx_description
1 polymer ?
#
loop_
_entity_poly.entity_id
_entity_poly.type
_entity_poly.pdbx_seq_one_letter_code
_entity_poly.pdbx_strand_id
1 'polypeptide(L)'
;KDPIDFLFKVRDPQETLRDSAESAMREVVGSSTIDQALTQGRLEIQTRAQALLQEILDSYQSGLHVTTVKLQDVTPPGPVQ
;
A
#
# COMPACT_ATOMS: atom_id res chain seq x y z
N LYS A 1 9.54 14.04 -4.62
CA LYS A 1 8.38 14.71 -5.26
C LYS A 1 8.16 16.08 -4.62
N ASP A 2 7.25 16.89 -5.17
CA ASP A 2 7.09 18.34 -4.94
C ASP A 2 6.58 18.68 -3.51
N PRO A 3 7.30 19.51 -2.73
CA PRO A 3 6.88 19.94 -1.39
C PRO A 3 5.62 20.82 -1.35
N ILE A 4 5.33 21.56 -2.43
CA ILE A 4 4.16 22.46 -2.51
C ILE A 4 2.88 21.62 -2.52
N ASP A 5 2.87 20.57 -3.33
CA ASP A 5 1.77 19.63 -3.43
C ASP A 5 1.47 18.97 -2.07
N PHE A 6 2.51 18.56 -1.34
CA PHE A 6 2.36 17.98 0.00
C PHE A 6 1.69 18.93 1.01
N LEU A 7 1.99 20.23 0.96
CA LEU A 7 1.49 21.19 1.95
C LEU A 7 0.12 21.79 1.59
N PHE A 8 -0.25 21.81 0.31
CA PHE A 8 -1.43 22.58 -0.16
C PHE A 8 -2.50 21.75 -0.89
N LYS A 9 -2.20 20.56 -1.40
CA LYS A 9 -3.16 19.76 -2.18
C LYS A 9 -3.94 18.75 -1.33
N VAL A 10 -3.34 18.29 -0.23
CA VAL A 10 -3.91 17.29 0.65
C VAL A 10 -4.04 17.87 2.05
N ARG A 11 -5.25 17.78 2.65
CA ARG A 11 -5.54 18.40 3.94
C ARG A 11 -4.68 17.83 5.07
N ASP A 12 -4.51 16.51 5.06
CA ASP A 12 -3.80 15.74 6.06
C ASP A 12 -2.98 14.65 5.36
N PRO A 13 -1.80 14.97 4.77
CA PRO A 13 -1.07 14.08 3.87
C PRO A 13 -0.53 12.83 4.56
N GLN A 14 -0.27 12.88 5.88
CA GLN A 14 0.14 11.71 6.65
C GLN A 14 -1.00 10.72 6.89
N GLU A 15 -2.18 11.22 7.25
CA GLU A 15 -3.37 10.39 7.44
C GLU A 15 -3.81 9.78 6.11
N THR A 16 -3.85 10.60 5.06
CA THR A 16 -4.16 10.16 3.69
C THR A 16 -3.19 9.09 3.21
N LEU A 17 -1.88 9.25 3.48
CA LEU A 17 -0.88 8.23 3.16
C LEU A 17 -1.17 6.92 3.88
N ARG A 18 -1.50 6.98 5.18
CA ARG A 18 -1.78 5.79 5.99
C ARG A 18 -3.01 5.05 5.47
N ASP A 19 -4.12 5.76 5.27
CA ASP A 19 -5.37 5.17 4.80
C ASP A 19 -5.21 4.58 3.40
N SER A 20 -4.51 5.29 2.51
CA SER A 20 -4.22 4.81 1.16
C SER A 20 -3.32 3.57 1.18
N ALA A 21 -2.33 3.53 2.06
CA ALA A 21 -1.42 2.38 2.20
C ALA A 21 -2.14 1.15 2.77
N GLU A 22 -3.00 1.33 3.78
CA GLU A 22 -3.81 0.25 4.34
C GLU A 22 -4.78 -0.30 3.29
N SER A 23 -5.43 0.58 2.53
CA SER A 23 -6.36 0.20 1.45
C SER A 23 -5.67 -0.55 0.31
N ALA A 24 -4.54 -0.01 -0.20
CA ALA A 24 -3.77 -0.64 -1.26
C ALA A 24 -3.24 -2.02 -0.85
N MET A 25 -2.72 -2.15 0.38
CA MET A 25 -2.27 -3.45 0.91
C MET A 25 -3.43 -4.44 1.01
N ARG A 26 -4.60 -4.01 1.48
CA ARG A 26 -5.78 -4.87 1.62
C ARG A 26 -6.29 -5.36 0.27
N GLU A 27 -6.27 -4.52 -0.76
CA GLU A 27 -6.67 -4.88 -2.12
C GLU A 27 -5.73 -5.92 -2.72
N VAL A 28 -4.42 -5.67 -2.70
CA VAL A 28 -3.44 -6.56 -3.31
C VAL A 28 -3.40 -7.91 -2.60
N VAL A 29 -3.38 -7.92 -1.26
CA VAL A 29 -3.41 -9.16 -0.48
C VAL A 29 -4.74 -9.89 -0.66
N GLY A 30 -5.88 -9.19 -0.69
CA GLY A 30 -7.19 -9.78 -0.92
C GLY A 30 -7.35 -10.41 -2.31
N SER A 31 -6.62 -9.90 -3.30
CA SER A 31 -6.55 -10.49 -4.65
C SER A 31 -5.54 -11.64 -4.79
N SER A 32 -4.74 -11.91 -3.75
CA SER A 32 -3.66 -12.90 -3.76
C SER A 32 -4.02 -14.13 -2.94
N THR A 33 -3.43 -15.29 -3.25
CA THR A 33 -3.63 -16.49 -2.43
C THR A 33 -2.77 -16.46 -1.17
N ILE A 34 -3.19 -17.20 -0.14
CA ILE A 34 -2.42 -17.28 1.12
C ILE A 34 -1.03 -17.87 0.91
N ASP A 35 -0.89 -18.86 0.02
CA ASP A 35 0.39 -19.47 -0.34
C ASP A 35 1.32 -18.44 -0.99
N GLN A 36 0.79 -17.57 -1.85
CA GLN A 36 1.56 -16.47 -2.45
C GLN A 36 2.03 -15.47 -1.39
N ALA A 37 1.15 -15.12 -0.44
CA ALA A 37 1.47 -14.19 0.65
C ALA A 37 2.50 -14.75 1.66
N LEU A 38 2.64 -16.07 1.76
CA LEU A 38 3.57 -16.75 2.65
C LEU A 38 4.90 -17.14 2.00
N THR A 39 4.99 -17.14 0.67
CA THR A 39 6.15 -17.67 -0.08
C THR A 39 6.80 -16.61 -1.00
N GLN A 40 7.02 -16.95 -2.28
CA GLN A 40 7.69 -16.10 -3.27
C GLN A 40 6.78 -14.97 -3.80
N GLY A 41 5.47 -15.10 -3.63
CA GLY A 41 4.50 -14.05 -4.01
C GLY A 41 4.58 -12.80 -3.14
N ARG A 42 5.33 -12.81 -2.02
CA ARG A 42 5.55 -11.63 -1.18
C ARG A 42 6.15 -10.45 -1.93
N LEU A 43 7.17 -10.72 -2.76
CA LEU A 43 7.82 -9.67 -3.53
C LEU A 43 6.85 -9.06 -4.54
N GLU A 44 6.07 -9.91 -5.22
CA GLU A 44 5.06 -9.47 -6.18
C GLU A 44 3.96 -8.63 -5.51
N ILE A 45 3.45 -9.08 -4.36
CA ILE A 45 2.48 -8.33 -3.55
C ILE A 45 3.06 -6.96 -3.16
N GLN A 46 4.30 -6.90 -2.70
CA GLN A 46 4.96 -5.65 -2.33
C GLN A 46 5.10 -4.70 -3.53
N THR A 47 5.54 -5.22 -4.69
CA THR A 47 5.67 -4.42 -5.92
C THR A 47 4.32 -3.90 -6.40
N ARG A 48 3.28 -4.74 -6.40
CA ARG A 48 1.92 -4.35 -6.78
C ARG A 48 1.34 -3.32 -5.81
N ALA A 49 1.51 -3.52 -4.51
CA ALA A 49 1.03 -2.58 -3.49
C ALA A 49 1.77 -1.24 -3.56
N GLN A 50 3.08 -1.26 -3.84
CA GLN A 50 3.85 -0.04 -4.07
C GLN A 50 3.36 0.72 -5.31
N ALA A 51 3.11 0.04 -6.42
CA ALA A 51 2.60 0.67 -7.64
C ALA A 51 1.21 1.28 -7.41
N LEU A 52 0.29 0.53 -6.79
CA LEU A 52 -1.06 0.99 -6.48
C LEU A 52 -1.06 2.18 -5.51
N LEU A 53 -0.28 2.10 -4.43
CA LEU A 53 -0.14 3.21 -3.49
C LEU A 53 0.44 4.44 -4.17
N GLN A 54 1.42 4.27 -5.07
CA GLN A 54 1.98 5.38 -5.80
C GLN A 54 0.95 6.04 -6.72
N GLU A 55 0.13 5.26 -7.43
CA GLU A 55 -0.96 5.73 -8.28
C GLU A 55 -2.01 6.53 -7.50
N ILE A 56 -2.44 6.03 -6.33
CA ILE A 56 -3.40 6.72 -5.46
C ILE A 56 -2.83 8.08 -5.02
N LEU A 57 -1.58 8.10 -4.54
CA LEU A 57 -0.91 9.32 -4.08
C LEU A 57 -0.65 10.32 -5.21
N ASP A 58 -0.44 9.84 -6.44
CA ASP A 58 -0.35 10.67 -7.64
C ASP A 58 -1.71 11.27 -8.02
N SER A 59 -2.79 10.50 -7.91
CA SER A 59 -4.15 10.98 -8.18
C SER A 59 -4.57 12.12 -7.23
N TYR A 60 -4.09 12.08 -5.99
CA TYR A 60 -4.30 13.15 -5.01
C TYR A 60 -3.33 14.32 -5.15
N GLN A 61 -2.39 14.25 -6.11
CA GLN A 61 -1.32 15.24 -6.26
C GLN A 61 -0.63 15.49 -4.91
N SER A 62 -0.33 14.43 -4.17
CA SER A 62 0.14 14.51 -2.78
C SER A 62 1.59 14.99 -2.63
N GLY A 63 2.34 15.07 -3.73
CA GLY A 63 3.78 15.36 -3.66
C GLY A 63 4.62 14.26 -2.99
N LEU A 64 4.06 13.06 -2.77
CA LEU A 64 4.73 11.94 -2.11
C LEU A 64 5.26 10.88 -3.08
N HIS A 65 6.53 10.49 -2.90
CA HIS A 65 7.14 9.39 -3.63
C HIS A 65 7.31 8.17 -2.72
N VAL A 66 6.74 7.05 -3.14
CA VAL A 66 6.82 5.77 -2.42
C VAL A 66 8.09 5.04 -2.86
N THR A 67 9.05 4.89 -1.95
CA THR A 67 10.32 4.21 -2.24
C THR A 67 10.19 2.70 -2.11
N THR A 68 9.58 2.24 -1.02
CA THR A 68 9.46 0.82 -0.69
C THR A 68 8.17 0.56 0.08
N VAL A 69 7.48 -0.53 -0.28
CA VAL A 69 6.44 -1.14 0.55
C VAL A 69 6.92 -2.49 1.03
N LYS A 70 6.76 -2.77 2.33
CA LYS A 70 7.15 -4.04 2.94
C LYS A 70 5.95 -4.73 3.56
N LEU A 71 5.66 -5.94 3.07
CA LEU A 71 4.70 -6.83 3.70
C LEU A 71 5.32 -7.37 4.98
N GLN A 72 4.64 -7.15 6.10
CA GLN A 72 5.05 -7.68 7.41
C GLN A 72 4.69 -9.16 7.51
N ASP A 73 4.86 -9.76 8.69
CA ASP A 73 4.50 -11.16 8.92
C ASP A 73 3.01 -11.41 8.61
N VAL A 74 2.75 -12.43 7.78
CA VAL A 74 1.40 -12.82 7.38
C VAL A 74 0.97 -13.93 8.32
N THR A 75 -0.01 -13.63 9.16
CA THR A 75 -0.62 -14.64 10.03
C THR A 75 -1.86 -15.18 9.35
N PRO A 76 -1.95 -16.49 9.06
CA PRO A 76 -3.17 -17.10 8.55
C PRO A 76 -4.34 -16.84 9.49
N PRO A 77 -5.57 -16.63 8.98
CA PRO A 77 -6.74 -16.63 9.83
C PRO A 77 -6.85 -17.99 10.52
N GLY A 78 -7.21 -17.98 11.81
CA GLY A 78 -7.50 -19.22 12.52
C GLY A 78 -8.63 -20.01 11.81
N PRO A 79 -8.67 -21.34 11.97
CA PRO A 79 -9.74 -22.14 11.39
C PRO A 79 -11.09 -21.59 11.86
N VAL A 80 -11.95 -21.24 10.90
CA VAL A 80 -13.35 -20.94 11.17
C VAL A 80 -14.04 -22.28 11.45
N GLN A 81 -14.49 -22.46 12.69
CA GLN A 81 -15.37 -23.57 13.09
C GLN A 81 -16.82 -23.13 12.92
#